data_AF-A0A1H6D0G5-F1
#
_entry.id   AF-A0A1H6D0G5-F1
#
_cell.length_a   1.000
_cell.length_b   1.000
_cell.length_c   1.000
_cell.angle_alpha   90.00
_cell.angle_beta   90.00
_cell.angle_gamma   90.00
#
_symmetry.space_group_name_H-M   'P 1'
#
loop_
_entity.id
_entity.type
_entity.pdbx_description
1 polymer ?
#
loop_
_entity_poly.entity_id
_entity_poly.type
_entity_poly.pdbx_seq_one_letter_code
_entity_poly.pdbx_strand_id
1 'polypeptide(L)'
;MTTGTDVELCEEPRTDDPSQACAASCLPGIDRCLAHAGEQAREEFLAGLVPGAAIDMGGVPFTADLLARLLDAVRDPRADNRPSLGRASFVGASFSGNADFGGASFSRDAHFGRASFSRYADFGGTSFLGDADFVGASFSGDTRFSGASFSGNAHFGRTSFSGYADFGEASFSGNARFRWASFSGKADFGWTSFSGYADFIRASFSGDVYFVRALFSEDAYFNEAKFASEAGWFSCRIGILSLDDVVAEGEVRVEATAGQVSAWRLRSAGRVALRLRTARVDLSELVCSGPVSVHALARPIPGVPDLDGPTRVAVTSLRGVDAGSLTLTDVDLRQCLFAGLHRADQIQLDGHCTFAPGPGGRRRVLAEEHHWHAARRTARRGAPGPWRPAPDGVEVVGPRRIEVIYRQLRKALEEGKNEPGAADFYYGEMQMRRAAARRGERLLLWLYWVTSGYGLRAGRALTALIVAVAALALAMQHAGFPGAPPSYLDALLYAFRSAFAVDIKTPTVPETVTRWGQVIRIALRIAGPLFIGLAALAIRNQVKR
;
A
#
# COMPACT_ATOMS: atom_id res chain seq x y z
N MET A 1 -27.49 22.97 -0.58
CA MET A 1 -28.95 23.19 -0.52
C MET A 1 -29.48 22.32 0.60
N THR A 2 -29.97 23.01 1.62
CA THR A 2 -30.52 22.52 2.89
C THR A 2 -31.74 21.63 2.67
N THR A 3 -31.70 20.41 3.22
CA THR A 3 -32.91 19.70 3.65
C THR A 3 -32.59 19.07 5.01
N GLY A 4 -32.74 19.89 6.05
CA GLY A 4 -32.95 19.36 7.39
C GLY A 4 -34.24 18.57 7.36
N THR A 5 -34.15 17.27 7.57
CA THR A 5 -35.29 16.52 8.08
C THR A 5 -35.45 16.94 9.53
N ASP A 6 -36.37 17.87 9.77
CA ASP A 6 -36.88 18.20 11.09
C ASP A 6 -37.32 16.87 11.73
N VAL A 7 -36.53 16.41 12.69
CA VAL A 7 -37.02 15.45 13.68
C VAL A 7 -38.04 16.27 14.45
N GLU A 8 -39.34 15.92 14.35
CA GLU A 8 -40.36 16.48 15.25
C GLU A 8 -39.89 16.23 16.68
N LEU A 9 -39.26 17.25 17.25
CA LEU A 9 -38.85 17.23 18.65
C LEU A 9 -40.15 17.14 19.44
N CYS A 10 -40.15 16.29 20.45
CA CYS A 10 -41.21 16.23 21.44
C CYS A 10 -41.25 17.56 22.19
N GLU A 11 -41.90 18.57 21.62
CA GLU A 11 -42.15 19.87 22.24
C GLU A 11 -43.23 19.71 23.31
N GLU A 12 -43.13 20.47 24.41
CA GLU A 12 -44.18 20.54 25.40
C GLU A 12 -45.49 20.94 24.70
N PRO A 13 -46.59 20.19 24.88
CA PRO A 13 -47.88 20.58 24.34
C PRO A 13 -48.20 21.99 24.83
N ARG A 14 -48.51 22.92 23.91
CA ARG A 14 -48.99 24.25 24.29
C ARG A 14 -50.17 24.07 25.24
N THR A 15 -50.16 24.82 26.35
CA THR A 15 -51.18 24.78 27.40
C THR A 15 -52.62 25.01 26.90
N ASP A 16 -52.78 25.46 25.66
CA ASP A 16 -54.05 25.82 25.03
C ASP A 16 -54.65 24.70 24.14
N ASP A 17 -53.95 23.57 23.93
CA ASP A 17 -54.48 22.44 23.14
C ASP A 17 -54.09 21.05 23.71
N PRO A 18 -54.97 20.40 24.50
CA PRO A 18 -54.72 19.08 25.07
C PRO A 18 -54.71 17.94 24.03
N SER A 19 -54.93 18.21 22.73
CA SER A 19 -54.93 17.22 21.66
C SER A 19 -53.55 16.90 21.05
N GLN A 20 -52.49 17.63 21.42
CA GLN A 20 -51.12 17.28 21.01
C GLN A 20 -50.61 16.06 21.80
N ALA A 21 -50.71 14.89 21.17
CA ALA A 21 -50.12 13.66 21.63
C ALA A 21 -48.59 13.78 21.67
N CYS A 22 -47.97 13.20 22.70
CA CYS A 22 -46.53 13.14 22.79
C CYS A 22 -45.97 12.30 21.63
N ALA A 23 -45.12 12.89 20.79
CA ALA A 23 -44.49 12.16 19.67
C ALA A 23 -43.42 11.14 20.14
N ALA A 24 -43.03 11.21 21.41
CA ALA A 24 -42.11 10.28 22.05
C ALA A 24 -42.82 9.05 22.64
N SER A 25 -42.04 8.02 22.94
CA SER A 25 -42.51 6.79 23.56
C SER A 25 -43.16 7.09 24.91
N CYS A 26 -44.43 6.73 25.02
CA CYS A 26 -45.25 7.02 26.20
C CYS A 26 -45.06 5.96 27.28
N LEU A 27 -45.19 6.35 28.55
CA LEU A 27 -45.13 5.41 29.66
C LEU A 27 -46.38 4.50 29.67
N PRO A 28 -46.27 3.26 30.17
CA PRO A 28 -47.41 2.35 30.23
C PRO A 28 -48.60 2.97 31.01
N GLY A 29 -49.76 3.06 30.35
CA GLY A 29 -50.99 3.55 30.98
C GLY A 29 -51.18 5.07 30.95
N ILE A 30 -50.28 5.86 30.34
CA ILE A 30 -50.45 7.30 30.14
C ILE A 30 -50.04 7.75 28.72
N ASP A 31 -50.68 8.78 28.17
CA ASP A 31 -50.39 9.33 26.83
C ASP A 31 -49.22 10.35 26.84
N ARG A 32 -48.29 10.20 27.80
CA ARG A 32 -47.15 11.11 28.01
C ARG A 32 -45.86 10.32 28.17
N CYS A 33 -44.77 10.86 27.63
CA CYS A 33 -43.43 10.31 27.83
C CYS A 33 -42.88 10.62 29.22
N LEU A 34 -41.74 10.03 29.57
CA LEU A 34 -41.09 10.21 30.88
C LEU A 34 -40.81 11.71 31.22
N ALA A 35 -40.50 12.52 30.21
CA ALA A 35 -40.22 13.94 30.38
C ALA A 35 -41.49 14.78 30.65
N HIS A 36 -42.61 14.45 29.97
CA HIS A 36 -43.87 15.19 30.09
C HIS A 36 -44.88 14.55 31.08
N ALA A 37 -44.54 13.40 31.66
CA ALA A 37 -45.30 12.80 32.74
C ALA A 37 -45.25 13.70 33.99
N GLY A 38 -46.38 13.78 34.71
CA GLY A 38 -46.41 14.43 36.03
C GLY A 38 -45.49 13.72 37.02
N GLU A 39 -45.02 14.44 38.04
CA GLU A 39 -43.99 13.94 38.97
C GLU A 39 -44.38 12.62 39.64
N GLN A 40 -45.64 12.47 40.06
CA GLN A 40 -46.13 11.22 40.66
C GLN A 40 -46.03 10.03 39.70
N ALA A 41 -46.51 10.17 38.45
CA ALA A 41 -46.45 9.09 37.47
C ALA A 41 -45.01 8.74 37.08
N ARG A 42 -44.12 9.75 37.06
CA ARG A 42 -42.69 9.56 36.84
C ARG A 42 -42.04 8.77 37.98
N GLU A 43 -42.30 9.14 39.23
CA GLU A 43 -41.78 8.44 40.40
C GLU A 43 -42.30 7.00 40.49
N GLU A 44 -43.59 6.78 40.24
CA GLU A 44 -44.18 5.43 40.20
C GLU A 44 -43.53 4.54 39.14
N PHE A 45 -43.30 5.08 37.94
CA PHE A 45 -42.59 4.36 36.87
C PHE A 45 -41.15 4.02 37.27
N LEU A 46 -40.40 5.01 37.78
CA LEU A 46 -39.00 4.83 38.18
C LEU A 46 -38.87 3.83 39.34
N ALA A 47 -39.74 3.88 40.34
CA ALA A 47 -39.74 2.95 41.47
C ALA A 47 -40.09 1.51 41.05
N GLY A 48 -40.79 1.33 39.93
CA GLY A 48 -41.12 0.01 39.36
C GLY A 48 -39.99 -0.62 38.55
N LEU A 49 -38.93 0.12 38.23
CA LEU A 49 -37.79 -0.41 37.49
C LEU A 49 -36.93 -1.32 38.38
N VAL A 50 -36.40 -2.37 37.75
CA VAL A 50 -35.46 -3.30 38.38
C VAL A 50 -34.20 -3.38 37.52
N PRO A 51 -33.05 -3.76 38.11
CA PRO A 51 -31.83 -3.99 37.33
C PRO A 51 -32.08 -5.02 36.21
N GLY A 52 -31.68 -4.67 34.98
CA GLY A 52 -31.90 -5.46 33.78
C GLY A 52 -33.29 -5.28 33.15
N ALA A 53 -34.11 -4.33 33.62
CA ALA A 53 -35.40 -4.02 33.00
C ALA A 53 -35.25 -3.54 31.56
N ALA A 54 -36.22 -3.90 30.72
CA ALA A 54 -36.33 -3.35 29.38
C ALA A 54 -36.99 -1.97 29.43
N ILE A 55 -36.42 -1.00 28.72
CA ILE A 55 -36.93 0.38 28.66
C ILE A 55 -37.05 0.85 27.21
N ASP A 56 -38.12 1.60 26.94
CA ASP A 56 -38.30 2.32 25.69
C ASP A 56 -38.49 3.80 25.96
N MET A 57 -37.50 4.56 25.53
CA MET A 57 -37.34 6.00 25.71
C MET A 57 -37.14 6.68 24.36
N GLY A 58 -37.66 6.09 23.29
CA GLY A 58 -37.56 6.66 21.94
C GLY A 58 -38.21 8.04 21.87
N GLY A 59 -37.50 9.03 21.31
CA GLY A 59 -37.96 10.41 21.14
C GLY A 59 -37.99 11.25 22.42
N VAL A 60 -37.67 10.69 23.59
CA VAL A 60 -37.80 11.39 24.87
C VAL A 60 -36.71 12.48 25.01
N PRO A 61 -37.07 13.70 25.42
CA PRO A 61 -36.10 14.72 25.80
C PRO A 61 -35.60 14.50 27.23
N PHE A 62 -34.30 14.33 27.38
CA PHE A 62 -33.61 14.14 28.65
C PHE A 62 -32.85 15.41 29.08
N THR A 63 -33.09 15.80 30.32
CA THR A 63 -32.16 16.63 31.10
C THR A 63 -31.15 15.72 31.80
N ALA A 64 -30.03 16.28 32.25
CA ALA A 64 -29.03 15.52 33.01
C ALA A 64 -29.62 14.89 34.28
N ASP A 65 -30.50 15.61 34.98
CA ASP A 65 -31.18 15.12 36.18
C ASP A 65 -32.13 13.96 35.87
N LEU A 66 -32.95 14.08 34.82
CA LEU A 66 -33.89 13.03 34.45
C LEU A 66 -33.17 11.73 34.04
N LEU A 67 -32.07 11.85 33.31
CA LEU A 67 -31.24 10.68 32.97
C LEU A 67 -30.63 10.05 34.22
N ALA A 68 -30.10 10.87 35.13
CA ALA A 68 -29.52 10.37 36.39
C ALA A 68 -30.55 9.60 37.21
N ARG A 69 -31.78 10.12 37.34
CA ARG A 69 -32.89 9.44 38.03
C ARG A 69 -33.26 8.11 37.37
N LEU A 70 -33.31 8.07 36.03
CA LEU A 70 -33.59 6.84 35.28
C LEU A 70 -32.50 5.78 35.52
N LEU A 71 -31.23 6.18 35.46
CA LEU A 71 -30.10 5.25 35.63
C LEU A 71 -29.94 4.80 37.08
N ASP A 72 -30.28 5.65 38.06
CA ASP A 72 -30.28 5.30 39.47
C ASP A 72 -31.30 4.20 39.80
N ALA A 73 -32.49 4.29 39.18
CA ALA A 73 -33.57 3.31 39.33
C ALA A 73 -33.21 1.90 38.83
N VAL A 74 -32.21 1.77 37.96
CA VAL A 74 -31.76 0.48 37.39
C VAL A 74 -30.37 0.04 37.88
N ARG A 75 -29.83 0.67 38.93
CA ARG A 75 -28.55 0.27 39.52
C ARG A 75 -28.65 -1.11 40.16
N ASP A 76 -27.70 -1.98 39.85
CA ASP A 76 -27.58 -3.30 40.48
C ASP A 76 -26.61 -3.25 41.68
N PRO A 77 -27.08 -3.39 42.93
CA PRO A 77 -26.20 -3.43 44.10
C PRO A 77 -25.23 -4.63 44.09
N ARG A 78 -25.52 -5.66 43.30
CA ARG A 78 -24.68 -6.87 43.18
C ARG A 78 -23.59 -6.74 42.12
N ALA A 79 -23.70 -5.76 41.22
CA ALA A 79 -22.74 -5.51 40.15
C ALA A 79 -22.06 -4.14 40.33
N ASP A 80 -21.36 -3.98 41.47
CA ASP A 80 -20.63 -2.76 41.85
C ASP A 80 -21.47 -1.46 41.78
N ASN A 81 -22.78 -1.56 42.01
CA ASN A 81 -23.72 -0.45 41.96
C ASN A 81 -23.78 0.28 40.59
N ARG A 82 -23.48 -0.45 39.50
CA ARG A 82 -23.54 0.07 38.14
C ARG A 82 -24.96 0.01 37.57
N PRO A 83 -25.37 0.96 36.72
CA PRO A 83 -26.65 0.87 36.01
C PRO A 83 -26.70 -0.39 35.15
N SER A 84 -27.75 -1.19 35.28
CA SER A 84 -27.94 -2.44 34.52
C SER A 84 -29.25 -2.37 33.76
N LEU A 85 -29.17 -2.39 32.44
CA LEU A 85 -30.33 -2.32 31.54
C LEU A 85 -30.49 -3.62 30.75
N GLY A 86 -31.75 -3.96 30.49
CA GLY A 86 -32.14 -5.04 29.60
C GLY A 86 -31.99 -4.64 28.14
N ARG A 87 -33.10 -4.73 27.40
CA ARG A 87 -33.25 -4.07 26.09
C ARG A 87 -33.50 -2.59 26.34
N ALA A 88 -32.68 -1.71 25.77
CA ALA A 88 -32.83 -0.27 25.97
C ALA A 88 -32.96 0.45 24.63
N SER A 89 -34.06 1.18 24.45
CA SER A 89 -34.30 2.03 23.28
C SER A 89 -34.28 3.50 23.68
N PHE A 90 -33.41 4.27 23.04
CA PHE A 90 -33.27 5.73 23.10
C PHE A 90 -33.30 6.31 21.67
N VAL A 91 -33.98 5.63 20.74
CA VAL A 91 -34.02 6.01 19.32
C VAL A 91 -34.63 7.40 19.18
N GLY A 92 -33.91 8.33 18.58
CA GLY A 92 -34.36 9.72 18.43
C GLY A 92 -34.47 10.51 19.74
N ALA A 93 -34.01 9.97 20.88
CA ALA A 93 -33.99 10.70 22.14
C ALA A 93 -33.05 11.92 22.05
N SER A 94 -33.36 12.97 22.80
CA SER A 94 -32.55 14.20 22.82
C SER A 94 -32.00 14.47 24.21
N PHE A 95 -30.68 14.61 24.34
CA PHE A 95 -29.99 14.89 25.58
C PHE A 95 -29.50 16.34 25.54
N SER A 96 -30.18 17.21 26.26
CA SER A 96 -29.90 18.65 26.31
C SER A 96 -28.72 19.00 27.24
N GLY A 97 -28.53 18.20 28.29
CA GLY A 97 -27.42 18.28 29.23
C GLY A 97 -26.34 17.20 28.98
N ASN A 98 -25.43 17.05 29.95
CA ASN A 98 -24.48 15.95 29.93
C ASN A 98 -25.22 14.61 30.04
N ALA A 99 -24.87 13.65 29.19
CA ALA A 99 -25.44 12.31 29.19
C ALA A 99 -24.41 11.32 29.74
N ASP A 100 -24.57 10.90 31.00
CA ASP A 100 -23.64 10.00 31.66
C ASP A 100 -24.20 8.58 31.70
N PHE A 101 -23.69 7.71 30.83
CA PHE A 101 -23.90 6.26 30.83
C PHE A 101 -22.64 5.53 31.33
N GLY A 102 -21.66 6.22 31.91
CA GLY A 102 -20.36 5.66 32.31
C GLY A 102 -20.51 4.40 33.18
N GLY A 103 -19.82 3.33 32.79
CA GLY A 103 -19.84 2.04 33.48
C GLY A 103 -21.16 1.27 33.39
N ALA A 104 -22.18 1.75 32.68
CA ALA A 104 -23.45 1.06 32.53
C ALA A 104 -23.30 -0.28 31.78
N SER A 105 -24.17 -1.23 32.10
CA SER A 105 -24.23 -2.55 31.46
C SER A 105 -25.56 -2.71 30.71
N PHE A 106 -25.49 -2.97 29.41
CA PHE A 106 -26.63 -3.32 28.58
C PHE A 106 -26.58 -4.82 28.29
N SER A 107 -27.45 -5.57 28.97
CA SER A 107 -27.49 -7.04 28.89
C SER A 107 -28.12 -7.58 27.60
N ARG A 108 -28.82 -6.72 26.85
CA ARG A 108 -29.40 -6.97 25.52
C ARG A 108 -29.12 -5.77 24.61
N ASP A 109 -29.82 -5.70 23.48
CA ASP A 109 -29.63 -4.66 22.47
C ASP A 109 -29.86 -3.24 23.04
N ALA A 110 -28.96 -2.33 22.69
CA ALA A 110 -29.00 -0.93 23.07
C ALA A 110 -29.11 -0.06 21.81
N HIS A 111 -30.22 0.66 21.65
CA HIS A 111 -30.52 1.45 20.46
C HIS A 111 -30.50 2.95 20.77
N PHE A 112 -29.47 3.64 20.31
CA PHE A 112 -29.29 5.10 20.32
C PHE A 112 -29.38 5.71 18.91
N GLY A 113 -29.96 4.98 17.95
CA GLY A 113 -30.09 5.44 16.57
C GLY A 113 -30.80 6.79 16.49
N ARG A 114 -30.23 7.74 15.74
CA ARG A 114 -30.72 9.13 15.62
C ARG A 114 -30.83 9.92 16.93
N ALA A 115 -30.26 9.44 18.03
CA ALA A 115 -30.23 10.20 19.28
C ALA A 115 -29.33 11.45 19.12
N SER A 116 -29.69 12.54 19.80
CA SER A 116 -28.93 13.79 19.78
C SER A 116 -28.35 14.10 21.16
N PHE A 117 -27.05 14.35 21.24
CA PHE A 117 -26.32 14.69 22.46
C PHE A 117 -25.76 16.10 22.30
N SER A 118 -26.36 17.07 22.98
CA SER A 118 -26.05 18.50 22.80
C SER A 118 -24.83 18.98 23.58
N ARG A 119 -24.37 18.16 24.53
CA ARG A 119 -23.25 18.41 25.44
C ARG A 119 -22.39 17.13 25.54
N TYR A 120 -21.64 17.02 26.62
CA TYR A 120 -20.76 15.89 26.88
C TYR A 120 -21.55 14.57 26.99
N ALA A 121 -21.10 13.53 26.31
CA ALA A 121 -21.68 12.19 26.40
C ALA A 121 -20.63 11.17 26.87
N ASP A 122 -20.88 10.52 28.00
CA ASP A 122 -19.99 9.52 28.59
C ASP A 122 -20.58 8.12 28.45
N PHE A 123 -19.86 7.26 27.74
CA PHE A 123 -20.05 5.81 27.63
C PHE A 123 -18.77 5.08 28.06
N GLY A 124 -17.87 5.74 28.78
CA GLY A 124 -16.62 5.16 29.23
C GLY A 124 -16.85 3.95 30.12
N GLY A 125 -16.12 2.85 29.88
CA GLY A 125 -16.26 1.60 30.63
C GLY A 125 -17.63 0.92 30.51
N THR A 126 -18.49 1.34 29.59
CA THR A 126 -19.79 0.69 29.36
C THR A 126 -19.62 -0.71 28.79
N SER A 127 -20.54 -1.60 29.12
CA SER A 127 -20.57 -2.98 28.61
C SER A 127 -21.83 -3.21 27.79
N PHE A 128 -21.69 -3.32 26.48
CA PHE A 128 -22.77 -3.71 25.55
C PHE A 128 -22.67 -5.21 25.28
N LEU A 129 -23.49 -6.01 25.97
CA LEU A 129 -23.51 -7.47 25.80
C LEU A 129 -24.30 -7.89 24.54
N GLY A 130 -25.31 -7.11 24.15
CA GLY A 130 -26.02 -7.22 22.87
C GLY A 130 -25.44 -6.31 21.77
N ASP A 131 -26.19 -6.12 20.70
CA ASP A 131 -25.84 -5.16 19.64
C ASP A 131 -26.02 -3.71 20.14
N ALA A 132 -25.10 -2.83 19.78
CA ALA A 132 -25.15 -1.41 20.12
C ALA A 132 -25.30 -0.56 18.85
N ASP A 133 -26.43 0.13 18.72
CA ASP A 133 -26.78 0.89 17.53
C ASP A 133 -26.78 2.41 17.81
N PHE A 134 -25.85 3.12 17.20
CA PHE A 134 -25.71 4.58 17.22
C PHE A 134 -25.93 5.19 15.82
N VAL A 135 -26.58 4.46 14.90
CA VAL A 135 -26.72 4.89 13.50
C VAL A 135 -27.45 6.22 13.40
N GLY A 136 -26.80 7.20 12.76
CA GLY A 136 -27.34 8.56 12.60
C GLY A 136 -27.40 9.38 13.89
N ALA A 137 -26.80 8.91 14.99
CA ALA A 137 -26.70 9.72 16.21
C ALA A 137 -25.80 10.95 15.99
N SER A 138 -26.07 12.02 16.73
CA SER A 138 -25.32 13.27 16.65
C SER A 138 -24.76 13.65 18.01
N PHE A 139 -23.45 13.76 18.10
CA PHE A 139 -22.71 14.19 19.29
C PHE A 139 -22.13 15.58 19.03
N SER A 140 -22.79 16.61 19.58
CA SER A 140 -22.37 18.01 19.40
C SER A 140 -21.20 18.39 20.30
N GLY A 141 -21.06 17.73 21.47
CA GLY A 141 -19.95 17.90 22.40
C GLY A 141 -18.94 16.76 22.33
N ASP A 142 -17.99 16.76 23.28
CA ASP A 142 -17.04 15.67 23.42
C ASP A 142 -17.75 14.37 23.84
N THR A 143 -17.27 13.24 23.32
CA THR A 143 -17.86 11.92 23.54
C THR A 143 -16.78 10.94 23.98
N ARG A 144 -17.06 10.17 25.03
CA ARG A 144 -16.15 9.16 25.56
C ARG A 144 -16.76 7.78 25.44
N PHE A 145 -16.07 6.89 24.73
CA PHE A 145 -16.27 5.44 24.70
C PHE A 145 -15.03 4.72 25.26
N SER A 146 -14.14 5.40 25.98
CA SER A 146 -12.89 4.80 26.41
C SER A 146 -13.11 3.66 27.40
N GLY A 147 -12.41 2.55 27.17
CA GLY A 147 -12.62 1.30 27.91
C GLY A 147 -13.99 0.64 27.72
N ALA A 148 -14.83 1.12 26.79
CA ALA A 148 -16.11 0.48 26.51
C ALA A 148 -15.92 -0.89 25.85
N SER A 149 -16.76 -1.86 26.21
CA SER A 149 -16.75 -3.21 25.67
C SER A 149 -18.01 -3.48 24.86
N PHE A 150 -17.83 -3.84 23.59
CA PHE A 150 -18.89 -4.23 22.67
C PHE A 150 -18.76 -5.72 22.37
N SER A 151 -19.58 -6.53 23.04
CA SER A 151 -19.62 -7.99 22.83
C SER A 151 -20.37 -8.35 21.54
N GLY A 152 -21.46 -7.62 21.25
CA GLY A 152 -22.18 -7.67 19.98
C GLY A 152 -21.58 -6.77 18.91
N ASN A 153 -22.31 -6.54 17.82
CA ASN A 153 -21.90 -5.59 16.79
C ASN A 153 -22.13 -4.15 17.27
N ALA A 154 -21.20 -3.26 16.92
CA ALA A 154 -21.31 -1.83 17.18
C ALA A 154 -21.55 -1.08 15.87
N HIS A 155 -22.64 -0.33 15.79
CA HIS A 155 -23.05 0.38 14.57
C HIS A 155 -23.02 1.90 14.78
N PHE A 156 -21.99 2.55 14.28
CA PHE A 156 -21.80 4.01 14.26
C PHE A 156 -21.97 4.58 12.84
N GLY A 157 -22.82 3.94 12.03
CA GLY A 157 -23.03 4.34 10.65
C GLY A 157 -23.72 5.70 10.57
N ARG A 158 -23.21 6.63 9.75
CA ARG A 158 -23.76 8.00 9.62
C ARG A 158 -23.79 8.80 10.93
N THR A 159 -23.04 8.38 11.95
CA THR A 159 -22.91 9.11 13.21
C THR A 159 -22.06 10.36 13.01
N SER A 160 -22.43 11.47 13.65
CA SER A 160 -21.67 12.72 13.60
C SER A 160 -21.05 13.02 14.96
N PHE A 161 -19.73 13.14 15.01
CA PHE A 161 -18.96 13.57 16.18
C PHE A 161 -18.38 14.96 15.91
N SER A 162 -18.99 15.99 16.50
CA SER A 162 -18.56 17.37 16.32
C SER A 162 -17.40 17.75 17.26
N GLY A 163 -17.39 17.21 18.48
CA GLY A 163 -16.32 17.38 19.47
C GLY A 163 -15.25 16.28 19.38
N TYR A 164 -14.43 16.18 20.43
CA TYR A 164 -13.46 15.10 20.59
C TYR A 164 -14.16 13.76 20.79
N ALA A 165 -13.77 12.74 20.04
CA ALA A 165 -14.31 11.38 20.14
C ALA A 165 -13.23 10.41 20.65
N ASP A 166 -13.36 10.00 21.90
CA ASP A 166 -12.42 9.10 22.57
C ASP A 166 -12.92 7.66 22.54
N PHE A 167 -12.31 6.80 21.73
CA PHE A 167 -12.51 5.36 21.74
C PHE A 167 -11.33 4.63 22.40
N GLY A 168 -10.46 5.32 23.13
CA GLY A 168 -9.25 4.74 23.70
C GLY A 168 -9.51 3.50 24.56
N GLU A 169 -8.74 2.44 24.42
CA GLU A 169 -8.91 1.18 25.17
C GLU A 169 -10.27 0.46 24.95
N ALA A 170 -11.09 0.90 23.99
CA ALA A 170 -12.34 0.22 23.67
C ALA A 170 -12.08 -1.16 23.04
N SER A 171 -12.94 -2.12 23.35
CA SER A 171 -12.87 -3.49 22.84
C SER A 171 -14.12 -3.83 22.04
N PHE A 172 -13.94 -4.15 20.76
CA PHE A 172 -14.98 -4.59 19.83
C PHE A 172 -14.80 -6.09 19.56
N SER A 173 -15.59 -6.91 20.23
CA SER A 173 -15.60 -8.36 20.00
C SER A 173 -16.38 -8.71 18.73
N GLY A 174 -17.49 -8.00 18.47
CA GLY A 174 -18.22 -8.05 17.19
C GLY A 174 -17.67 -7.07 16.15
N ASN A 175 -18.42 -6.86 15.07
CA ASN A 175 -18.02 -5.92 14.02
C ASN A 175 -18.23 -4.47 14.46
N ALA A 176 -17.25 -3.61 14.21
CA ALA A 176 -17.34 -2.17 14.44
C ALA A 176 -17.55 -1.45 13.10
N ARG A 177 -18.74 -0.86 12.90
CA ARG A 177 -19.12 -0.23 11.63
C ARG A 177 -19.30 1.28 11.78
N PHE A 178 -18.36 2.05 11.25
CA PHE A 178 -18.33 3.52 11.18
C PHE A 178 -18.59 4.05 9.76
N ARG A 179 -19.34 3.30 8.93
CA ARG A 179 -19.62 3.70 7.54
C ARG A 179 -20.30 5.05 7.48
N TRP A 180 -19.79 5.97 6.66
CA TRP A 180 -20.28 7.35 6.56
C TRP A 180 -20.26 8.15 7.88
N ALA A 181 -19.53 7.72 8.90
CA ALA A 181 -19.35 8.51 10.11
C ALA A 181 -18.56 9.79 9.79
N SER A 182 -18.88 10.88 10.48
CA SER A 182 -18.19 12.16 10.37
C SER A 182 -17.55 12.52 11.69
N PHE A 183 -16.24 12.73 11.70
CA PHE A 183 -15.45 13.19 12.83
C PHE A 183 -14.94 14.59 12.54
N SER A 184 -15.65 15.61 13.01
CA SER A 184 -15.25 17.00 12.83
C SER A 184 -14.16 17.42 13.81
N GLY A 185 -14.22 16.89 15.04
CA GLY A 185 -13.14 16.99 16.02
C GLY A 185 -12.12 15.86 15.90
N LYS A 186 -11.15 15.84 16.81
CA LYS A 186 -10.14 14.78 16.90
C LYS A 186 -10.79 13.45 17.31
N ALA A 187 -10.33 12.34 16.73
CA ALA A 187 -10.75 10.99 17.08
C ALA A 187 -9.56 10.16 17.56
N ASP A 188 -9.69 9.55 18.74
CA ASP A 188 -8.64 8.70 19.32
C ASP A 188 -9.12 7.25 19.41
N PHE A 189 -8.39 6.35 18.76
CA PHE A 189 -8.58 4.89 18.80
C PHE A 189 -7.35 4.21 19.40
N GLY A 190 -6.61 4.90 20.27
CA GLY A 190 -5.44 4.36 20.97
C GLY A 190 -5.80 3.12 21.78
N TRP A 191 -4.97 2.08 21.73
CA TRP A 191 -5.13 0.83 22.48
C TRP A 191 -6.45 0.10 22.23
N THR A 192 -7.15 0.43 21.15
CA THR A 192 -8.38 -0.25 20.77
C THR A 192 -8.11 -1.67 20.28
N SER A 193 -9.02 -2.58 20.57
CA SER A 193 -8.99 -3.94 20.06
C SER A 193 -10.21 -4.21 19.20
N PHE A 194 -9.99 -4.51 17.92
CA PHE A 194 -10.99 -4.98 16.98
C PHE A 194 -10.79 -6.47 16.76
N SER A 195 -11.67 -7.29 17.33
CA SER A 195 -11.69 -8.74 17.09
C SER A 195 -12.49 -9.08 15.85
N GLY A 196 -13.55 -8.33 15.56
CA GLY A 196 -14.28 -8.37 14.28
C GLY A 196 -13.76 -7.37 13.25
N TYR A 197 -14.50 -7.21 12.14
CA TYR A 197 -14.15 -6.24 11.11
C TYR A 197 -14.28 -4.79 11.60
N ALA A 198 -13.33 -3.95 11.23
CA ALA A 198 -13.37 -2.51 11.44
C ALA A 198 -13.67 -1.80 10.11
N ASP A 199 -14.91 -1.32 9.94
CA ASP A 199 -15.39 -0.74 8.69
C ASP A 199 -15.59 0.78 8.82
N PHE A 200 -14.66 1.55 8.25
CA PHE A 200 -14.66 3.01 8.15
C PHE A 200 -14.94 3.48 6.71
N ILE A 201 -15.60 2.67 5.88
CA ILE A 201 -15.85 3.00 4.47
C ILE A 201 -16.65 4.31 4.36
N ARG A 202 -16.13 5.23 3.55
CA ARG A 202 -16.67 6.59 3.34
C ARG A 202 -16.79 7.42 4.62
N ALA A 203 -16.05 7.10 5.68
CA ALA A 203 -15.93 7.96 6.84
C ALA A 203 -15.17 9.25 6.48
N SER A 204 -15.50 10.35 7.15
CA SER A 204 -14.86 11.65 6.94
C SER A 204 -14.24 12.12 8.24
N PHE A 205 -12.93 12.35 8.24
CA PHE A 205 -12.17 12.87 9.36
C PHE A 205 -11.69 14.28 9.01
N SER A 206 -12.34 15.30 9.58
CA SER A 206 -11.91 16.69 9.45
C SER A 206 -10.88 17.06 10.52
N GLY A 207 -10.95 16.45 11.71
CA GLY A 207 -9.92 16.52 12.74
C GLY A 207 -8.90 15.38 12.62
N ASP A 208 -7.90 15.40 13.50
CA ASP A 208 -6.86 14.37 13.55
C ASP A 208 -7.44 13.02 13.99
N VAL A 209 -6.95 11.93 13.41
CA VAL A 209 -7.31 10.57 13.81
C VAL A 209 -6.08 9.75 14.13
N TYR A 210 -6.07 9.10 15.30
CA TYR A 210 -4.94 8.32 15.75
C TYR A 210 -5.34 6.91 16.19
N PHE A 211 -4.67 5.92 15.61
CA PHE A 211 -4.69 4.52 16.01
C PHE A 211 -3.32 4.18 16.61
N VAL A 212 -3.14 4.41 17.91
CA VAL A 212 -1.88 4.13 18.61
C VAL A 212 -1.98 2.77 19.28
N ARG A 213 -1.13 1.80 18.93
CA ARG A 213 -1.17 0.44 19.50
C ARG A 213 -2.53 -0.25 19.36
N ALA A 214 -3.28 0.10 18.31
CA ALA A 214 -4.52 -0.56 17.99
C ALA A 214 -4.24 -1.96 17.41
N LEU A 215 -5.05 -2.93 17.84
CA LEU A 215 -4.97 -4.33 17.42
C LEU A 215 -6.18 -4.66 16.54
N PHE A 216 -5.93 -4.99 15.28
CA PHE A 216 -6.94 -5.49 14.36
C PHE A 216 -6.67 -6.97 14.12
N SER A 217 -7.55 -7.83 14.65
CA SER A 217 -7.45 -9.28 14.48
C SER A 217 -7.89 -9.70 13.07
N GLU A 218 -8.83 -8.95 12.50
CA GLU A 218 -9.35 -9.10 11.14
C GLU A 218 -8.99 -7.86 10.29
N ASP A 219 -9.74 -7.63 9.22
CA ASP A 219 -9.50 -6.56 8.25
C ASP A 219 -10.00 -5.18 8.71
N ALA A 220 -9.26 -4.13 8.31
CA ALA A 220 -9.60 -2.74 8.50
C ALA A 220 -9.84 -2.04 7.14
N TYR A 221 -11.07 -1.59 6.91
CA TYR A 221 -11.51 -1.00 5.65
C TYR A 221 -11.73 0.50 5.79
N PHE A 222 -10.98 1.30 5.02
CA PHE A 222 -11.11 2.76 4.94
C PHE A 222 -11.43 3.21 3.51
N ASN A 223 -12.04 2.36 2.70
CA ASN A 223 -12.30 2.66 1.29
C ASN A 223 -13.13 3.94 1.14
N GLU A 224 -12.75 4.81 0.21
CA GLU A 224 -13.39 6.10 -0.04
C GLU A 224 -13.44 7.04 1.19
N ALA A 225 -12.64 6.78 2.23
CA ALA A 225 -12.56 7.66 3.39
C ALA A 225 -11.81 8.97 3.06
N LYS A 226 -12.11 10.03 3.82
CA LYS A 226 -11.49 11.35 3.66
C LYS A 226 -10.75 11.75 4.92
N PHE A 227 -9.50 12.17 4.78
CA PHE A 227 -8.67 12.69 5.86
C PHE A 227 -8.27 14.14 5.54
N ALA A 228 -8.93 15.11 6.17
CA ALA A 228 -8.60 16.52 5.97
C ALA A 228 -7.35 16.95 6.77
N SER A 229 -7.11 16.28 7.91
CA SER A 229 -5.98 16.53 8.82
C SER A 229 -5.09 15.29 8.96
N GLU A 230 -4.30 15.16 10.04
CA GLU A 230 -3.39 14.04 10.26
C GLU A 230 -4.16 12.73 10.53
N ALA A 231 -3.76 11.67 9.84
CA ALA A 231 -4.22 10.30 10.08
C ALA A 231 -3.02 9.40 10.37
N GLY A 232 -2.95 8.89 11.60
CA GLY A 232 -1.80 8.14 12.09
C GLY A 232 -2.15 6.76 12.61
N TRP A 233 -1.53 5.73 12.06
CA TRP A 233 -1.46 4.39 12.65
C TRP A 233 -0.05 4.23 13.22
N PHE A 234 0.07 3.98 14.52
CA PHE A 234 1.36 3.89 15.20
C PHE A 234 1.45 2.59 15.98
N SER A 235 2.45 1.76 15.67
CA SER A 235 2.64 0.46 16.30
C SER A 235 1.39 -0.43 16.27
N CYS A 236 0.74 -0.50 15.11
CA CYS A 236 -0.47 -1.31 14.93
C CYS A 236 -0.16 -2.70 14.38
N ARG A 237 -1.04 -3.67 14.67
CA ARG A 237 -1.09 -4.96 13.98
C ARG A 237 -2.38 -5.05 13.18
N ILE A 238 -2.27 -5.33 11.87
CA ILE A 238 -3.41 -5.31 10.95
C ILE A 238 -3.33 -6.48 9.97
N GLY A 239 -4.40 -7.26 9.79
CA GLY A 239 -4.46 -8.28 8.74
C GLY A 239 -4.38 -7.64 7.35
N ILE A 240 -5.48 -7.02 6.93
CA ILE A 240 -5.58 -6.23 5.70
C ILE A 240 -5.95 -4.79 6.06
N LEU A 241 -5.18 -3.84 5.54
CA LEU A 241 -5.50 -2.41 5.56
C LEU A 241 -5.87 -1.96 4.15
N SER A 242 -7.14 -1.65 3.91
CA SER A 242 -7.59 -1.11 2.62
C SER A 242 -7.82 0.40 2.72
N LEU A 243 -7.01 1.15 1.98
CA LEU A 243 -7.05 2.60 1.81
C LEU A 243 -7.45 2.96 0.37
N ASP A 244 -8.25 2.12 -0.28
CA ASP A 244 -8.59 2.31 -1.69
C ASP A 244 -9.52 3.51 -1.87
N ASP A 245 -9.29 4.31 -2.90
CA ASP A 245 -10.05 5.54 -3.20
C ASP A 245 -10.06 6.57 -2.04
N VAL A 246 -9.13 6.46 -1.08
CA VAL A 246 -8.98 7.44 0.00
C VAL A 246 -8.55 8.79 -0.57
N VAL A 247 -9.10 9.86 0.00
CA VAL A 247 -8.66 11.24 -0.26
C VAL A 247 -8.01 11.78 1.01
N ALA A 248 -6.70 11.99 0.97
CA ALA A 248 -5.92 12.57 2.05
C ALA A 248 -5.48 13.99 1.70
N GLU A 249 -6.09 14.99 2.32
CA GLU A 249 -5.62 16.38 2.22
C GLU A 249 -4.48 16.63 3.21
N GLY A 250 -4.58 16.01 4.41
CA GLY A 250 -3.54 16.03 5.44
C GLY A 250 -2.49 14.93 5.29
N GLU A 251 -1.70 14.72 6.35
CA GLU A 251 -0.63 13.73 6.38
C GLU A 251 -1.15 12.34 6.80
N VAL A 252 -0.76 11.30 6.07
CA VAL A 252 -1.08 9.90 6.38
C VAL A 252 0.20 9.17 6.79
N ARG A 253 0.26 8.70 8.04
CA ARG A 253 1.39 7.92 8.57
C ARG A 253 0.89 6.55 8.99
N VAL A 254 1.51 5.50 8.45
CA VAL A 254 1.20 4.11 8.82
C VAL A 254 2.47 3.43 9.29
N GLU A 255 2.60 3.22 10.60
CA GLU A 255 3.60 2.35 11.22
C GLU A 255 2.93 1.09 11.75
N ALA A 256 3.07 -0.01 11.02
CA ALA A 256 2.35 -1.25 11.34
C ALA A 256 3.07 -2.53 10.89
N THR A 257 2.72 -3.62 11.57
CA THR A 257 2.89 -4.98 11.05
C THR A 257 1.60 -5.34 10.32
N ALA A 258 1.66 -5.49 8.99
CA ALA A 258 0.50 -5.76 8.16
C ALA A 258 0.64 -7.04 7.31
N GLY A 259 -0.47 -7.68 6.97
CA GLY A 259 -0.50 -8.76 5.97
C GLY A 259 -0.55 -8.18 4.57
N GLN A 260 -1.47 -7.24 4.36
CA GLN A 260 -1.67 -6.52 3.10
C GLN A 260 -2.03 -5.05 3.36
N VAL A 261 -1.52 -4.16 2.52
CA VAL A 261 -1.89 -2.74 2.48
C VAL A 261 -2.27 -2.41 1.04
N SER A 262 -3.52 -2.07 0.81
CA SER A 262 -4.00 -1.62 -0.50
C SER A 262 -4.22 -0.11 -0.46
N ALA A 263 -3.64 0.62 -1.40
CA ALA A 263 -3.83 2.05 -1.60
C ALA A 263 -4.19 2.34 -3.06
N TRP A 264 -5.08 1.51 -3.61
CA TRP A 264 -5.50 1.62 -5.01
C TRP A 264 -6.29 2.90 -5.23
N ARG A 265 -5.91 3.71 -6.23
CA ARG A 265 -6.52 5.03 -6.52
C ARG A 265 -6.54 6.01 -5.35
N LEU A 266 -5.67 5.83 -4.36
CA LEU A 266 -5.52 6.80 -3.27
C LEU A 266 -5.07 8.14 -3.85
N ARG A 267 -5.65 9.23 -3.35
CA ARG A 267 -5.32 10.61 -3.73
C ARG A 267 -4.79 11.34 -2.52
N SER A 268 -3.56 11.85 -2.59
CA SER A 268 -2.97 12.61 -1.48
C SER A 268 -2.47 13.97 -1.92
N ALA A 269 -2.92 15.02 -1.23
CA ALA A 269 -2.29 16.33 -1.29
C ALA A 269 -1.06 16.38 -0.36
N GLY A 270 -1.21 15.83 0.86
CA GLY A 270 -0.19 15.76 1.89
C GLY A 270 0.80 14.60 1.72
N ARG A 271 1.67 14.43 2.72
CA ARG A 271 2.66 13.34 2.77
C ARG A 271 1.98 12.01 3.09
N VAL A 272 2.40 10.94 2.43
CA VAL A 272 2.02 9.55 2.77
C VAL A 272 3.29 8.79 3.15
N ALA A 273 3.37 8.32 4.39
CA ALA A 273 4.52 7.56 4.88
C ALA A 273 4.07 6.19 5.40
N LEU A 274 4.43 5.14 4.66
CA LEU A 274 4.16 3.74 5.01
C LEU A 274 5.44 3.09 5.56
N ARG A 275 5.52 2.94 6.88
CA ARG A 275 6.60 2.26 7.61
C ARG A 275 6.14 0.89 8.05
N LEU A 276 6.41 -0.12 7.25
CA LEU A 276 5.79 -1.43 7.40
C LEU A 276 6.82 -2.48 7.81
N ARG A 277 6.44 -3.37 8.72
CA ARG A 277 7.30 -4.50 9.14
C ARG A 277 7.16 -5.68 8.16
N THR A 278 5.93 -6.10 7.95
CA THR A 278 5.48 -7.04 6.93
C THR A 278 4.36 -6.38 6.16
N ALA A 279 4.23 -6.66 4.85
CA ALA A 279 3.04 -6.33 4.05
C ALA A 279 3.23 -6.74 2.59
N ARG A 280 2.15 -7.11 1.90
CA ARG A 280 2.03 -6.88 0.45
C ARG A 280 1.39 -5.51 0.21
N VAL A 281 2.06 -4.65 -0.54
CA VAL A 281 1.60 -3.27 -0.78
C VAL A 281 1.17 -3.12 -2.23
N ASP A 282 -0.07 -2.68 -2.48
CA ASP A 282 -0.54 -2.27 -3.80
C ASP A 282 -0.73 -0.75 -3.83
N LEU A 283 0.00 -0.06 -4.72
CA LEU A 283 -0.08 1.39 -4.90
C LEU A 283 -0.69 1.75 -6.27
N SER A 284 -1.37 0.81 -6.93
CA SER A 284 -1.90 1.04 -8.29
C SER A 284 -2.73 2.32 -8.36
N GLU A 285 -2.49 3.12 -9.39
CA GLU A 285 -3.22 4.37 -9.69
C GLU A 285 -3.17 5.41 -8.56
N LEU A 286 -2.17 5.32 -7.67
CA LEU A 286 -1.88 6.32 -6.65
C LEU A 286 -1.56 7.67 -7.30
N VAL A 287 -2.28 8.71 -6.88
CA VAL A 287 -2.08 10.09 -7.33
C VAL A 287 -1.73 10.97 -6.13
N CYS A 288 -0.46 11.31 -5.99
CA CYS A 288 0.01 12.16 -4.90
C CYS A 288 0.72 13.41 -5.43
N SER A 289 0.36 14.58 -4.90
CA SER A 289 1.16 15.80 -5.08
C SER A 289 2.24 15.94 -4.01
N GLY A 290 2.02 15.34 -2.83
CA GLY A 290 3.01 15.26 -1.76
C GLY A 290 3.99 14.10 -1.91
N PRO A 291 5.02 14.04 -1.04
CA PRO A 291 5.96 12.92 -0.99
C PRO A 291 5.28 11.64 -0.49
N VAL A 292 5.59 10.52 -1.15
CA VAL A 292 5.14 9.18 -0.78
C VAL A 292 6.36 8.33 -0.48
N SER A 293 6.41 7.74 0.72
CA SER A 293 7.45 6.79 1.08
C SER A 293 6.90 5.45 1.53
N VAL A 294 7.54 4.37 1.06
CA VAL A 294 7.33 3.01 1.58
C VAL A 294 8.66 2.49 2.11
N HIS A 295 8.72 2.29 3.41
CA HIS A 295 9.93 1.87 4.12
C HIS A 295 9.69 0.55 4.84
N ALA A 296 10.50 -0.46 4.52
CA ALA A 296 10.46 -1.75 5.18
C ALA A 296 11.30 -1.75 6.47
N LEU A 297 10.68 -2.03 7.61
CA LEU A 297 11.35 -2.06 8.91
C LEU A 297 12.15 -3.37 9.10
N ALA A 298 13.46 -3.22 9.28
CA ALA A 298 14.37 -4.35 9.51
C ALA A 298 14.14 -5.05 10.87
N ARG A 299 13.74 -4.30 11.90
CA ARG A 299 13.46 -4.81 13.25
C ARG A 299 11.94 -4.87 13.50
N PRO A 300 11.46 -5.84 14.29
CA PRO A 300 10.07 -5.84 14.75
C PRO A 300 9.72 -4.55 15.49
N ILE A 301 8.47 -4.12 15.37
CA ILE A 301 7.97 -2.98 16.14
C ILE A 301 7.78 -3.43 17.59
N PRO A 302 8.33 -2.72 18.59
CA PRO A 302 8.21 -3.12 19.99
C PRO A 302 6.76 -3.28 20.44
N GLY A 303 6.42 -4.44 21.01
CA GLY A 303 5.08 -4.73 21.51
C GLY A 303 4.06 -5.15 20.45
N VAL A 304 4.46 -5.26 19.18
CA VAL A 304 3.57 -5.66 18.08
C VAL A 304 4.03 -7.02 17.54
N PRO A 305 3.21 -8.10 17.63
CA PRO A 305 3.61 -9.40 17.14
C PRO A 305 3.62 -9.44 15.61
N ASP A 306 4.60 -10.16 15.04
CA ASP A 306 4.69 -10.42 13.60
C ASP A 306 3.51 -11.30 13.14
N LEU A 307 3.05 -11.12 11.90
CA LEU A 307 1.95 -11.89 11.30
C LEU A 307 2.47 -13.17 10.63
N ASP A 308 1.67 -14.23 10.66
CA ASP A 308 1.88 -15.41 9.82
C ASP A 308 1.61 -15.01 8.36
N GLY A 309 2.65 -14.75 7.58
CA GLY A 309 2.48 -14.17 6.25
C GLY A 309 3.76 -13.74 5.55
N PRO A 310 3.73 -12.64 4.78
CA PRO A 310 4.92 -12.17 4.05
C PRO A 310 6.02 -11.80 5.06
N THR A 311 7.20 -12.40 4.90
CA THR A 311 8.33 -12.15 5.81
C THR A 311 8.99 -10.79 5.62
N ARG A 312 8.60 -10.06 4.57
CA ARG A 312 9.14 -8.74 4.17
C ARG A 312 8.04 -7.91 3.52
N VAL A 313 8.24 -6.60 3.48
CA VAL A 313 7.40 -5.69 2.72
C VAL A 313 7.66 -5.88 1.23
N ALA A 314 6.63 -6.27 0.48
CA ALA A 314 6.70 -6.46 -0.96
C ALA A 314 5.73 -5.53 -1.67
N VAL A 315 6.22 -4.67 -2.55
CA VAL A 315 5.37 -3.84 -3.42
C VAL A 315 4.96 -4.69 -4.62
N THR A 316 3.66 -4.79 -4.85
CA THR A 316 3.04 -5.69 -5.84
C THR A 316 2.74 -4.98 -7.16
N SER A 317 2.36 -3.71 -7.11
CA SER A 317 2.08 -2.93 -8.31
C SER A 317 2.28 -1.43 -8.08
N LEU A 318 2.82 -0.78 -9.12
CA LEU A 318 3.02 0.66 -9.28
C LEU A 318 2.36 1.17 -10.58
N ARG A 319 1.40 0.41 -11.12
CA ARG A 319 0.71 0.76 -12.37
C ARG A 319 -0.02 2.09 -12.22
N GLY A 320 0.18 3.04 -13.12
CA GLY A 320 -0.55 4.32 -13.12
C GLY A 320 -0.09 5.30 -12.05
N VAL A 321 0.98 5.00 -11.31
CA VAL A 321 1.57 5.89 -10.31
C VAL A 321 2.48 6.89 -10.99
N ASP A 322 2.61 8.08 -10.42
CA ASP A 322 3.68 9.01 -10.77
C ASP A 322 4.85 8.87 -9.80
N ALA A 323 6.01 8.49 -10.31
CA ALA A 323 7.17 8.19 -9.47
C ALA A 323 7.94 9.44 -8.99
N GLY A 324 7.59 10.64 -9.44
CA GLY A 324 8.37 11.86 -9.17
C GLY A 324 8.51 12.25 -7.69
N SER A 325 7.65 11.72 -6.82
CA SER A 325 7.71 11.91 -5.37
C SER A 325 7.69 10.59 -4.59
N LEU A 326 7.96 9.47 -5.26
CA LEU A 326 7.89 8.12 -4.70
C LEU A 326 9.28 7.63 -4.27
N THR A 327 9.41 7.33 -2.98
CA THR A 327 10.61 6.72 -2.39
C THR A 327 10.28 5.33 -1.87
N LEU A 328 11.03 4.33 -2.31
CA LEU A 328 10.94 2.95 -1.82
C LEU A 328 12.25 2.58 -1.15
N THR A 329 12.18 2.06 0.08
CA THR A 329 13.36 1.74 0.88
C THR A 329 13.27 0.34 1.46
N ASP A 330 14.28 -0.50 1.19
CA ASP A 330 14.40 -1.88 1.70
C ASP A 330 13.23 -2.82 1.32
N VAL A 331 12.53 -2.53 0.22
CA VAL A 331 11.34 -3.30 -0.22
C VAL A 331 11.66 -4.44 -1.19
N ASP A 332 10.79 -5.45 -1.22
CA ASP A 332 10.80 -6.51 -2.22
C ASP A 332 9.97 -6.10 -3.46
N LEU A 333 10.63 -6.08 -4.62
CA LEU A 333 10.07 -5.69 -5.92
C LEU A 333 10.04 -6.88 -6.89
N ARG A 334 10.25 -8.12 -6.43
CA ARG A 334 10.34 -9.32 -7.29
C ARG A 334 9.06 -9.59 -8.09
N GLN A 335 7.92 -9.14 -7.60
CA GLN A 335 6.62 -9.29 -8.26
C GLN A 335 5.99 -7.94 -8.61
N CYS A 336 6.72 -6.84 -8.45
CA CYS A 336 6.21 -5.50 -8.68
C CYS A 336 5.94 -5.26 -10.16
N LEU A 337 4.72 -4.82 -10.48
CA LEU A 337 4.35 -4.34 -11.81
C LEU A 337 4.75 -2.87 -11.97
N PHE A 338 5.64 -2.59 -12.93
CA PHE A 338 6.08 -1.25 -13.35
C PHE A 338 5.39 -0.78 -14.64
N ALA A 339 4.71 -1.67 -15.36
CA ALA A 339 3.99 -1.32 -16.57
C ALA A 339 2.92 -0.26 -16.30
N GLY A 340 3.14 0.95 -16.83
CA GLY A 340 2.25 2.10 -16.59
C GLY A 340 2.72 3.05 -15.48
N LEU A 341 3.89 2.82 -14.87
CA LEU A 341 4.54 3.80 -14.01
C LEU A 341 4.96 5.02 -14.84
N HIS A 342 4.54 6.20 -14.42
CA HIS A 342 4.91 7.47 -15.03
C HIS A 342 6.20 8.02 -14.38
N ARG A 343 7.07 8.66 -15.19
CA ARG A 343 8.37 9.20 -14.73
C ARG A 343 9.20 8.20 -13.92
N ALA A 344 9.23 6.94 -14.37
CA ALA A 344 9.97 5.85 -13.71
C ALA A 344 11.48 6.12 -13.55
N ASP A 345 12.02 7.12 -14.23
CA ASP A 345 13.39 7.62 -14.08
C ASP A 345 13.60 8.51 -12.84
N GLN A 346 12.53 8.99 -12.19
CA GLN A 346 12.57 9.82 -10.98
C GLN A 346 12.28 9.05 -9.69
N ILE A 347 11.99 7.73 -9.78
CA ILE A 347 11.73 6.91 -8.60
C ILE A 347 12.99 6.81 -7.74
N GLN A 348 12.85 7.00 -6.43
CA GLN A 348 13.95 6.81 -5.49
C GLN A 348 13.91 5.39 -4.93
N LEU A 349 14.97 4.63 -5.18
CA LEU A 349 15.13 3.25 -4.71
C LEU A 349 16.33 3.19 -3.76
N ASP A 350 16.05 3.23 -2.46
CA ASP A 350 17.07 3.28 -1.41
C ASP A 350 17.22 1.94 -0.69
N GLY A 351 18.40 1.74 -0.09
CA GLY A 351 18.71 0.52 0.65
C GLY A 351 18.65 -0.74 -0.21
N HIS A 352 18.04 -1.80 0.33
CA HIS A 352 17.98 -3.12 -0.28
C HIS A 352 16.67 -3.38 -1.03
N CYS A 353 16.46 -2.66 -2.14
CA CYS A 353 15.36 -2.95 -3.07
C CYS A 353 15.67 -4.20 -3.93
N THR A 354 14.86 -5.26 -3.80
CA THR A 354 15.15 -6.57 -4.42
C THR A 354 14.28 -6.89 -5.63
N PHE A 355 14.90 -7.15 -6.79
CA PHE A 355 14.20 -7.51 -8.04
C PHE A 355 14.26 -9.01 -8.32
N ALA A 356 13.41 -9.49 -9.25
CA ALA A 356 13.30 -10.91 -9.56
C ALA A 356 14.60 -11.47 -10.14
N PRO A 357 15.02 -12.70 -9.78
CA PRO A 357 16.14 -13.35 -10.44
C PRO A 357 15.74 -13.87 -11.83
N GLY A 358 16.52 -13.53 -12.86
CA GLY A 358 16.41 -14.19 -14.16
C GLY A 358 16.86 -15.66 -14.11
N PRO A 359 16.66 -16.44 -15.20
CA PRO A 359 17.08 -17.84 -15.26
C PRO A 359 18.58 -17.98 -14.99
N GLY A 360 18.93 -18.83 -14.01
CA GLY A 360 20.31 -19.02 -13.56
C GLY A 360 20.79 -18.03 -12.50
N GLY A 361 19.93 -17.14 -11.98
CA GLY A 361 20.15 -16.35 -10.77
C GLY A 361 21.18 -15.21 -10.86
N ARG A 362 21.89 -15.08 -11.98
CA ARG A 362 23.01 -14.13 -12.14
C ARG A 362 22.58 -12.68 -12.42
N ARG A 363 21.32 -12.45 -12.80
CA ARG A 363 20.82 -11.12 -13.20
C ARG A 363 19.50 -10.83 -12.51
N ARG A 364 19.29 -9.57 -12.15
CA ARG A 364 17.98 -9.06 -11.74
C ARG A 364 17.14 -8.64 -12.95
N VAL A 365 15.85 -8.98 -12.92
CA VAL A 365 14.90 -8.75 -14.01
C VAL A 365 13.57 -8.23 -13.48
N LEU A 366 12.83 -7.55 -14.35
CA LEU A 366 11.47 -7.08 -14.08
C LEU A 366 10.46 -8.23 -14.09
N ALA A 367 9.36 -8.08 -13.36
CA ALA A 367 8.25 -9.05 -13.38
C ALA A 367 7.66 -9.19 -14.79
N GLU A 368 7.56 -8.09 -15.53
CA GLU A 368 7.08 -8.07 -16.92
C GLU A 368 7.94 -8.90 -17.87
N GLU A 369 9.26 -8.95 -17.64
CA GLU A 369 10.15 -9.81 -18.43
C GLU A 369 9.86 -11.30 -18.15
N HIS A 370 9.58 -11.66 -16.90
CA HIS A 370 9.12 -13.02 -16.58
C HIS A 370 7.83 -13.34 -17.31
N HIS A 371 6.84 -12.46 -17.23
CA HIS A 371 5.53 -12.66 -17.87
C HIS A 371 5.66 -12.83 -19.39
N TRP A 372 6.44 -11.95 -20.04
CA TRP A 372 6.68 -12.00 -21.48
C TRP A 372 7.38 -13.29 -21.92
N HIS A 373 8.44 -13.69 -21.21
CA HIS A 373 9.17 -14.92 -21.55
C HIS A 373 8.34 -16.18 -21.29
N ALA A 374 7.57 -16.21 -20.19
CA ALA A 374 6.66 -17.30 -19.87
C ALA A 374 5.62 -17.47 -20.98
N ALA A 375 4.90 -16.39 -21.32
CA ALA A 375 3.88 -16.42 -22.38
C ALA A 375 4.46 -16.86 -23.74
N ARG A 376 5.60 -16.30 -24.14
CA ARG A 376 6.27 -16.65 -25.41
C ARG A 376 6.74 -18.10 -25.44
N ARG A 377 7.18 -18.65 -24.31
CA ARG A 377 7.62 -20.05 -24.22
C ARG A 377 6.44 -21.00 -24.21
N THR A 378 5.39 -20.69 -23.46
CA THR A 378 4.14 -21.47 -23.44
C THR A 378 3.55 -21.56 -24.84
N ALA A 379 3.47 -20.45 -25.58
CA ALA A 379 3.00 -20.45 -26.96
C ALA A 379 3.83 -21.33 -27.93
N ARG A 380 5.11 -21.60 -27.61
CA ARG A 380 6.02 -22.38 -28.48
C ARG A 380 6.22 -23.83 -28.03
N ARG A 381 6.09 -24.10 -26.74
CA ARG A 381 6.49 -25.36 -26.10
C ARG A 381 5.46 -25.91 -25.10
N GLY A 382 4.30 -25.26 -24.96
CA GLY A 382 3.24 -25.67 -24.03
C GLY A 382 3.50 -25.40 -22.55
N ALA A 383 4.69 -24.90 -22.16
CA ALA A 383 5.03 -24.66 -20.76
C ALA A 383 5.93 -23.41 -20.54
N PRO A 384 5.79 -22.69 -19.41
CA PRO A 384 6.51 -21.44 -19.12
C PRO A 384 7.99 -21.66 -18.74
N GLY A 385 8.38 -22.88 -18.33
CA GLY A 385 9.74 -23.21 -17.92
C GLY A 385 10.15 -22.47 -16.64
N PRO A 386 11.39 -21.93 -16.54
CA PRO A 386 11.87 -21.24 -15.34
C PRO A 386 11.31 -19.81 -15.19
N TRP A 387 10.44 -19.36 -16.10
CA TRP A 387 9.86 -18.03 -16.09
C TRP A 387 8.50 -18.05 -15.39
N ARG A 388 8.20 -17.00 -14.61
CA ARG A 388 6.93 -16.89 -13.91
C ARG A 388 5.86 -16.36 -14.87
N PRO A 389 4.70 -17.02 -15.02
CA PRO A 389 3.60 -16.50 -15.82
C PRO A 389 2.99 -15.25 -15.17
N ALA A 390 2.31 -14.44 -15.98
CA ALA A 390 1.50 -13.35 -15.46
C ALA A 390 0.37 -13.91 -14.58
N PRO A 391 0.05 -13.28 -13.44
CA PRO A 391 -1.18 -13.56 -12.71
C PRO A 391 -2.41 -13.30 -13.59
N ASP A 392 -3.54 -13.92 -13.23
CA ASP A 392 -4.81 -13.71 -13.92
C ASP A 392 -5.19 -12.22 -13.92
N GLY A 393 -5.66 -11.73 -15.07
CA GLY A 393 -6.03 -10.32 -15.26
C GLY A 393 -4.87 -9.35 -15.54
N VAL A 394 -3.60 -9.79 -15.47
CA VAL A 394 -2.44 -8.95 -15.80
C VAL A 394 -2.07 -9.07 -17.28
N GLU A 395 -2.13 -7.96 -18.02
CA GLU A 395 -1.75 -7.93 -19.44
C GLU A 395 -0.24 -8.19 -19.63
N VAL A 396 0.10 -9.10 -20.54
CA VAL A 396 1.49 -9.39 -20.88
C VAL A 396 2.04 -8.31 -21.81
N VAL A 397 2.98 -7.52 -21.29
CA VAL A 397 3.58 -6.41 -22.01
C VAL A 397 4.61 -6.88 -23.06
N GLY A 398 4.60 -6.23 -24.23
CA GLY A 398 5.55 -6.51 -25.31
C GLY A 398 6.97 -5.96 -25.07
N PRO A 399 7.99 -6.46 -25.80
CA PRO A 399 9.39 -6.16 -25.53
C PRO A 399 9.76 -4.68 -25.69
N ARG A 400 9.11 -3.95 -26.60
CA ARG A 400 9.35 -2.50 -26.78
C ARG A 400 9.01 -1.69 -25.55
N ARG A 401 7.93 -2.04 -24.85
CA ARG A 401 7.50 -1.32 -23.65
C ARG A 401 8.35 -1.71 -22.45
N ILE A 402 8.74 -3.00 -22.33
CA ILE A 402 9.70 -3.45 -21.31
C ILE A 402 11.07 -2.76 -21.50
N GLU A 403 11.55 -2.57 -22.74
CA GLU A 403 12.77 -1.81 -23.04
C GLU A 403 12.72 -0.39 -22.47
N VAL A 404 11.60 0.32 -22.65
CA VAL A 404 11.43 1.68 -22.12
C VAL A 404 11.48 1.71 -20.59
N ILE A 405 10.81 0.75 -19.93
CA ILE A 405 10.80 0.63 -18.47
C ILE A 405 12.22 0.37 -17.95
N TYR A 406 12.95 -0.57 -18.55
CA TYR A 406 14.36 -0.83 -18.20
C TYR A 406 15.23 0.43 -18.33
N ARG A 407 15.07 1.17 -19.42
CA ARG A 407 15.84 2.40 -19.66
C ARG A 407 15.55 3.48 -18.63
N GLN A 408 14.29 3.65 -18.22
CA GLN A 408 13.91 4.63 -17.21
C GLN A 408 14.43 4.22 -15.83
N LEU A 409 14.17 2.98 -15.39
CA LEU A 409 14.65 2.49 -14.11
C LEU A 409 16.17 2.42 -14.03
N ARG A 410 16.87 2.16 -15.15
CA ARG A 410 18.34 2.26 -15.19
C ARG A 410 18.80 3.67 -14.83
N LYS A 411 18.19 4.71 -15.39
CA LYS A 411 18.56 6.10 -15.08
C LYS A 411 18.36 6.42 -13.61
N ALA A 412 17.24 5.99 -13.03
CA ALA A 412 16.98 6.13 -11.59
C ALA A 412 18.07 5.45 -10.73
N LEU A 413 18.49 4.24 -11.12
CA LEU A 413 19.56 3.50 -10.42
C LEU A 413 20.94 4.16 -10.58
N GLU A 414 21.25 4.73 -11.75
CA GLU A 414 22.48 5.49 -12.00
C GLU A 414 22.53 6.76 -11.13
N GLU A 415 21.41 7.47 -11.01
CA GLU A 415 21.26 8.65 -10.14
C GLU A 415 21.41 8.29 -8.66
N GLY A 416 20.84 7.15 -8.24
CA GLY A 416 21.03 6.56 -6.91
C GLY A 416 22.39 5.90 -6.67
N LYS A 417 23.36 6.02 -7.59
CA LYS A 417 24.71 5.41 -7.54
C LYS A 417 24.72 3.88 -7.38
N ASN A 418 23.64 3.20 -7.77
CA ASN A 418 23.55 1.74 -7.79
C ASN A 418 24.06 1.18 -9.13
N GLU A 419 25.38 1.26 -9.33
CA GLU A 419 26.07 0.85 -10.55
C GLU A 419 25.89 -0.66 -10.89
N PRO A 420 25.91 -1.61 -9.93
CA PRO A 420 25.61 -3.01 -10.20
C PRO A 420 24.18 -3.23 -10.73
N GLY A 421 23.19 -2.61 -10.10
CA GLY A 421 21.78 -2.69 -10.52
C GLY A 421 21.55 -2.06 -11.89
N ALA A 422 22.11 -0.87 -12.13
CA ALA A 422 22.04 -0.18 -13.41
C ALA A 422 22.60 -1.04 -14.56
N ALA A 423 23.71 -1.74 -14.33
CA ALA A 423 24.31 -2.60 -15.35
C ALA A 423 23.46 -3.85 -15.67
N ASP A 424 22.77 -4.44 -14.68
CA ASP A 424 21.80 -5.51 -14.90
C ASP A 424 20.60 -5.05 -15.75
N PHE A 425 20.13 -3.82 -15.47
CA PHE A 425 19.01 -3.20 -16.19
C PHE A 425 19.41 -2.79 -17.61
N TYR A 426 20.63 -2.31 -17.82
CA TYR A 426 21.17 -2.07 -19.16
C TYR A 426 21.23 -3.36 -19.99
N TYR A 427 21.65 -4.47 -19.40
CA TYR A 427 21.64 -5.77 -20.08
C TYR A 427 20.21 -6.23 -20.41
N GLY A 428 19.23 -5.95 -19.53
CA GLY A 428 17.81 -6.16 -19.78
C GLY A 428 17.29 -5.33 -20.97
N GLU A 429 17.55 -4.02 -20.96
CA GLU A 429 17.22 -3.09 -22.04
C GLU A 429 17.71 -3.61 -23.40
N MET A 430 18.99 -3.96 -23.51
CA MET A 430 19.58 -4.42 -24.78
C MET A 430 18.99 -5.75 -25.27
N GLN A 431 18.59 -6.65 -24.37
CA GLN A 431 17.91 -7.88 -24.77
C GLN A 431 16.50 -7.60 -25.31
N MET A 432 15.76 -6.72 -24.65
CA MET A 432 14.42 -6.34 -25.09
C MET A 432 14.48 -5.59 -26.42
N ARG A 433 15.45 -4.68 -26.58
CA ARG A 433 15.74 -4.02 -27.86
C ARG A 433 16.04 -5.02 -28.97
N ARG A 434 16.90 -6.01 -28.72
CA ARG A 434 17.20 -7.08 -29.69
C ARG A 434 15.96 -7.90 -30.05
N ALA A 435 15.09 -8.18 -29.07
CA ALA A 435 13.84 -8.90 -29.29
C ALA A 435 12.84 -8.10 -30.14
N ALA A 436 12.81 -6.78 -29.99
CA ALA A 436 11.96 -5.85 -30.74
C ALA A 436 12.54 -5.40 -32.09
N ALA A 437 13.85 -5.55 -32.30
CA ALA A 437 14.58 -5.04 -33.46
C ALA A 437 14.21 -5.72 -34.79
N ARG A 438 14.34 -4.96 -35.89
CA ARG A 438 14.27 -5.46 -37.28
C ARG A 438 15.50 -6.32 -37.62
N ARG A 439 15.46 -7.07 -38.73
CA ARG A 439 16.50 -8.09 -39.07
C ARG A 439 17.94 -7.55 -39.01
N GLY A 440 18.23 -6.40 -39.62
CA GLY A 440 19.58 -5.81 -39.64
C GLY A 440 20.08 -5.34 -38.27
N GLU A 441 19.27 -4.57 -37.55
CA GLU A 441 19.59 -4.12 -36.18
C GLU A 441 19.73 -5.32 -35.22
N ARG A 442 18.89 -6.35 -35.38
CA ARG A 442 18.97 -7.57 -34.57
C ARG A 442 20.29 -8.31 -34.80
N LEU A 443 20.79 -8.37 -36.04
CA LEU A 443 22.10 -8.95 -36.35
C LEU A 443 23.22 -8.18 -35.67
N LEU A 444 23.19 -6.84 -35.75
CA LEU A 444 24.18 -5.98 -35.09
C LEU A 444 24.16 -6.14 -33.57
N LEU A 445 22.99 -6.12 -32.94
CA LEU A 445 22.85 -6.34 -31.50
C LEU A 445 23.25 -7.76 -31.08
N TRP A 446 23.05 -8.75 -31.95
CA TRP A 446 23.52 -10.10 -31.73
C TRP A 446 25.05 -10.18 -31.78
N LEU A 447 25.70 -9.57 -32.77
CA LEU A 447 27.16 -9.48 -32.86
C LEU A 447 27.75 -8.77 -31.64
N TYR A 448 27.16 -7.65 -31.21
CA TYR A 448 27.58 -6.92 -30.02
C TYR A 448 27.46 -7.76 -28.73
N TRP A 449 26.39 -8.56 -28.63
CA TRP A 449 26.19 -9.49 -27.51
C TRP A 449 27.21 -10.63 -27.50
N VAL A 450 27.45 -11.29 -28.64
CA VAL A 450 28.40 -12.42 -28.73
C VAL A 450 29.80 -11.94 -28.40
N THR A 451 30.19 -10.80 -28.97
CA THR A 451 31.57 -10.29 -28.87
C THR A 451 31.90 -9.69 -27.51
N SER A 452 31.00 -8.94 -26.88
CA SER A 452 31.32 -8.20 -25.63
C SER A 452 30.28 -8.34 -24.52
N GLY A 453 29.20 -9.08 -24.74
CA GLY A 453 28.09 -9.15 -23.80
C GLY A 453 27.43 -7.79 -23.57
N TYR A 454 27.28 -7.00 -24.64
CA TYR A 454 26.84 -5.60 -24.61
C TYR A 454 27.84 -4.68 -23.87
N GLY A 455 29.14 -4.89 -24.00
CA GLY A 455 30.15 -4.02 -23.38
C GLY A 455 30.26 -4.15 -21.86
N LEU A 456 29.74 -5.24 -21.28
CA LEU A 456 29.81 -5.53 -19.84
C LEU A 456 30.79 -6.66 -19.48
N ARG A 457 31.33 -7.37 -20.47
CA ARG A 457 32.18 -8.55 -20.24
C ARG A 457 33.50 -8.45 -21.00
N ALA A 458 34.52 -7.92 -20.33
CA ALA A 458 35.86 -7.74 -20.90
C ALA A 458 36.45 -9.07 -21.42
N GLY A 459 36.31 -10.16 -20.66
CA GLY A 459 36.79 -11.49 -21.08
C GLY A 459 36.18 -11.98 -22.39
N ARG A 460 34.91 -11.66 -22.70
CA ARG A 460 34.32 -11.99 -24.01
C ARG A 460 34.94 -11.18 -25.13
N ALA A 461 35.16 -9.88 -24.91
CA ALA A 461 35.78 -9.00 -25.90
C ALA A 461 37.21 -9.44 -26.22
N LEU A 462 37.99 -9.80 -25.20
CA LEU A 462 39.35 -10.33 -25.36
C LEU A 462 39.35 -11.69 -26.07
N THR A 463 38.42 -12.59 -25.71
CA THR A 463 38.28 -13.89 -26.40
C THR A 463 37.88 -13.69 -27.86
N ALA A 464 36.95 -12.78 -28.14
CA ALA A 464 36.52 -12.44 -29.50
C ALA A 464 37.68 -11.86 -30.33
N LEU A 465 38.53 -11.04 -29.71
CA LEU A 465 39.76 -10.54 -30.34
C LEU A 465 40.72 -11.67 -30.70
N ILE A 466 41.00 -12.58 -29.77
CA ILE A 466 41.89 -13.73 -30.02
C ILE A 466 41.35 -14.59 -31.16
N VAL A 467 40.06 -14.92 -31.14
CA VAL A 467 39.41 -15.73 -32.19
C VAL A 467 39.42 -15.01 -33.52
N ALA A 468 39.14 -13.70 -33.55
CA ALA A 468 39.17 -12.90 -34.78
C ALA A 468 40.58 -12.82 -35.37
N VAL A 469 41.60 -12.59 -34.55
CA VAL A 469 43.00 -12.56 -35.00
C VAL A 469 43.43 -13.93 -35.54
N ALA A 470 43.09 -15.03 -34.86
CA ALA A 470 43.39 -16.38 -35.33
C ALA A 470 42.69 -16.71 -36.67
N ALA A 471 41.41 -16.35 -36.81
CA ALA A 471 40.67 -16.57 -38.05
C ALA A 471 41.19 -15.72 -39.22
N LEU A 472 41.53 -14.46 -38.97
CA LEU A 472 42.11 -13.57 -39.98
C LEU A 472 43.56 -13.96 -40.32
N ALA A 473 44.32 -14.54 -39.38
CA ALA A 473 45.62 -15.13 -39.63
C ALA A 473 45.51 -16.35 -40.56
N LEU A 474 44.53 -17.23 -40.32
CA LEU A 474 44.24 -18.36 -41.20
C LEU A 474 43.84 -17.89 -42.61
N ALA A 475 43.01 -16.84 -42.70
CA ALA A 475 42.66 -16.23 -43.98
C ALA A 475 43.89 -15.61 -44.67
N MET A 476 44.79 -14.98 -43.91
CA MET A 476 46.05 -14.45 -44.43
C MET A 476 46.97 -15.53 -44.96
N GLN A 477 47.03 -16.68 -44.30
CA GLN A 477 47.84 -17.80 -44.75
C GLN A 477 47.41 -18.28 -46.15
N HIS A 478 46.10 -18.36 -46.40
CA HIS A 478 45.56 -18.92 -47.64
C HIS A 478 45.41 -17.91 -48.77
N ALA A 479 45.15 -16.63 -48.46
CA ALA A 479 44.81 -15.62 -49.45
C ALA A 479 45.64 -14.33 -49.35
N GLY A 480 46.48 -14.18 -48.33
CA GLY A 480 47.12 -12.91 -47.96
C GLY A 480 48.44 -12.61 -48.65
N PHE A 481 49.24 -13.64 -48.94
CA PHE A 481 50.60 -13.51 -49.43
C PHE A 481 50.76 -14.05 -50.85
N PRO A 482 51.58 -13.40 -51.71
CA PRO A 482 51.90 -13.94 -53.02
C PRO A 482 52.88 -15.12 -52.90
N GLY A 483 52.65 -16.20 -53.65
CA GLY A 483 53.52 -17.38 -53.67
C GLY A 483 53.07 -18.51 -52.73
N ALA A 484 54.00 -19.31 -52.22
CA ALA A 484 53.70 -20.41 -51.30
C ALA A 484 53.17 -19.88 -49.96
N PRO A 485 52.10 -20.48 -49.39
CA PRO A 485 51.52 -20.01 -48.15
C PRO A 485 52.55 -20.11 -47.00
N PRO A 486 52.77 -19.03 -46.23
CA PRO A 486 53.68 -19.06 -45.10
C PRO A 486 53.16 -20.00 -43.99
N SER A 487 54.00 -20.29 -43.00
CA SER A 487 53.55 -21.05 -41.83
C SER A 487 52.42 -20.31 -41.11
N TYR A 488 51.52 -21.04 -40.45
CA TYR A 488 50.45 -20.41 -39.67
C TYR A 488 51.00 -19.49 -38.57
N LEU A 489 52.16 -19.82 -37.99
CA LEU A 489 52.83 -19.00 -36.98
C LEU A 489 53.27 -17.64 -37.56
N ASP A 490 53.85 -17.63 -38.77
CA ASP A 490 54.26 -16.39 -39.45
C ASP A 490 53.03 -15.53 -39.82
N ALA A 491 51.96 -16.16 -40.31
CA ALA A 491 50.71 -15.47 -40.60
C ALA A 491 50.03 -14.91 -39.33
N LEU A 492 50.12 -15.62 -38.20
CA LEU A 492 49.62 -15.19 -36.90
C LEU A 492 50.40 -14.00 -36.34
N LEU A 493 51.73 -14.03 -36.41
CA LEU A 493 52.59 -12.91 -36.01
C LEU A 493 52.30 -11.67 -36.87
N TYR A 494 52.10 -11.84 -38.17
CA TYR A 494 51.69 -10.74 -39.06
C TYR A 494 50.31 -10.18 -38.70
N ALA A 495 49.35 -11.05 -38.41
CA ALA A 495 47.99 -10.64 -38.02
C ALA A 495 48.01 -9.89 -36.68
N PHE A 496 48.77 -10.36 -35.70
CA PHE A 496 48.97 -9.70 -34.42
C PHE A 496 49.62 -8.32 -34.60
N ARG A 497 50.74 -8.22 -35.34
CA ARG A 497 51.38 -6.94 -35.71
C ARG A 497 50.38 -5.96 -36.34
N SER A 498 49.57 -6.45 -37.26
CA SER A 498 48.59 -5.63 -37.98
C SER A 498 47.43 -5.18 -37.09
N ALA A 499 46.98 -5.99 -36.13
CA ALA A 499 45.88 -5.66 -35.22
C ALA A 499 46.27 -4.68 -34.11
N PHE A 500 47.51 -4.77 -33.59
CA PHE A 500 47.97 -3.96 -32.46
C PHE A 500 48.93 -2.81 -32.86
N ALA A 501 49.29 -2.70 -34.13
CA ALA A 501 50.26 -1.72 -34.64
C ALA A 501 51.62 -1.74 -33.89
N VAL A 502 52.02 -2.91 -33.36
CA VAL A 502 53.30 -3.10 -32.66
C VAL A 502 54.37 -3.50 -33.67
N ASP A 503 55.45 -2.74 -33.73
CA ASP A 503 56.50 -2.93 -34.75
C ASP A 503 57.51 -4.01 -34.32
N ILE A 504 57.13 -5.28 -34.49
CA ILE A 504 58.01 -6.43 -34.28
C ILE A 504 58.57 -6.85 -35.64
N LYS A 505 59.88 -6.62 -35.88
CA LYS A 505 60.56 -7.06 -37.11
C LYS A 505 60.83 -8.56 -37.05
N THR A 506 60.20 -9.32 -37.95
CA THR A 506 60.51 -10.73 -38.20
C THR A 506 61.02 -10.88 -39.64
N PRO A 507 62.16 -11.54 -39.86
CA PRO A 507 62.79 -11.61 -41.19
C PRO A 507 62.07 -12.54 -42.18
N THR A 508 61.03 -13.28 -41.75
CA THR A 508 60.40 -14.36 -42.52
C THR A 508 59.11 -13.97 -43.25
N VAL A 509 58.58 -12.76 -43.07
CA VAL A 509 57.27 -12.36 -43.64
C VAL A 509 57.44 -11.42 -44.85
N PRO A 510 56.89 -11.77 -46.04
CA PRO A 510 56.93 -10.90 -47.21
C PRO A 510 56.25 -9.55 -46.97
N GLU A 511 56.89 -8.45 -47.38
CA GLU A 511 56.33 -7.09 -47.22
C GLU A 511 55.17 -6.80 -48.18
N THR A 512 55.06 -7.56 -49.28
CA THR A 512 54.03 -7.43 -50.30
C THR A 512 52.87 -8.38 -50.01
N VAL A 513 51.66 -7.82 -49.89
CA VAL A 513 50.40 -8.58 -49.71
C VAL A 513 49.56 -8.54 -50.98
N THR A 514 48.78 -9.59 -51.22
CA THR A 514 47.83 -9.65 -52.34
C THR A 514 46.70 -8.63 -52.15
N ARG A 515 45.84 -8.42 -53.17
CA ARG A 515 44.63 -7.58 -53.02
C ARG A 515 43.73 -8.07 -51.87
N TRP A 516 43.56 -9.39 -51.74
CA TRP A 516 42.82 -9.99 -50.63
C TRP A 516 43.55 -9.83 -49.30
N GLY A 517 44.88 -9.92 -49.29
CA GLY A 517 45.71 -9.60 -48.13
C GLY A 517 45.56 -8.15 -47.68
N GLN A 518 45.47 -7.18 -48.61
CA GLN A 518 45.19 -5.79 -48.26
C GLN A 518 43.84 -5.63 -47.56
N VAL A 519 42.78 -6.31 -48.04
CA VAL A 519 41.45 -6.29 -47.41
C VAL A 519 41.50 -6.90 -46.00
N ILE A 520 42.15 -8.05 -45.83
CA ILE A 520 42.29 -8.71 -44.53
C ILE A 520 43.13 -7.85 -43.56
N ARG A 521 44.16 -7.16 -44.05
CA ARG A 521 44.99 -6.24 -43.27
C ARG A 521 44.19 -5.04 -42.77
N ILE A 522 43.32 -4.49 -43.61
CA ILE A 522 42.39 -3.42 -43.21
C ILE A 522 41.43 -3.94 -42.14
N ALA A 523 40.86 -5.13 -42.30
CA ALA A 523 39.98 -5.75 -41.31
C ALA A 523 40.67 -5.96 -39.95
N LEU A 524 41.91 -6.43 -39.93
CA LEU A 524 42.73 -6.59 -38.72
C LEU A 524 42.94 -5.25 -37.99
N ARG A 525 43.26 -4.19 -38.74
CA ARG A 525 43.48 -2.83 -38.20
C ARG A 525 42.23 -2.19 -37.63
N ILE A 526 41.04 -2.61 -38.05
CA ILE A 526 39.76 -2.15 -37.47
C ILE A 526 39.39 -3.02 -36.26
N ALA A 527 39.52 -4.33 -36.39
CA ALA A 527 39.11 -5.29 -35.36
C ALA A 527 39.90 -5.14 -34.05
N GLY A 528 41.23 -4.93 -34.14
CA GLY A 528 42.10 -4.78 -32.97
C GLY A 528 41.67 -3.65 -32.04
N PRO A 529 41.70 -2.37 -32.48
CA PRO A 529 41.27 -1.23 -31.68
C PRO A 529 39.82 -1.32 -31.22
N LEU A 530 38.92 -1.87 -32.05
CA LEU A 530 37.51 -2.05 -31.69
C LEU A 530 37.34 -2.98 -30.48
N PHE A 531 37.93 -4.18 -30.51
CA PHE A 531 37.78 -5.12 -29.40
C PHE A 531 38.53 -4.68 -28.14
N ILE A 532 39.68 -4.02 -28.29
CA ILE A 532 40.38 -3.39 -27.16
C ILE A 532 39.51 -2.30 -26.53
N GLY A 533 38.88 -1.45 -27.36
CA GLY A 533 37.95 -0.42 -26.89
C GLY A 533 36.75 -1.01 -26.16
N LEU A 534 36.17 -2.11 -26.69
CA LEU A 534 35.09 -2.84 -26.02
C LEU A 534 35.52 -3.48 -24.70
N ALA A 535 36.75 -4.02 -24.63
CA ALA A 535 37.30 -4.57 -23.40
C ALA A 535 37.54 -3.46 -22.36
N ALA A 536 38.13 -2.33 -22.76
CA ALA A 536 38.37 -1.18 -21.90
C ALA A 536 37.06 -0.60 -21.34
N LEU A 537 36.02 -0.47 -22.19
CA LEU A 537 34.70 -0.03 -21.76
C LEU A 537 34.10 -0.99 -20.71
N ALA A 538 34.22 -2.29 -20.95
CA ALA A 538 33.74 -3.31 -20.02
C ALA A 538 34.51 -3.30 -18.69
N ILE A 539 35.83 -3.09 -18.70
CA ILE A 539 36.64 -2.95 -17.49
C ILE A 539 36.21 -1.70 -16.71
N ARG A 540 36.04 -0.55 -17.38
CA ARG A 540 35.55 0.68 -16.73
C ARG A 540 34.21 0.46 -16.04
N ASN A 541 33.28 -0.24 -16.70
CA ASN A 541 31.97 -0.55 -16.14
C ASN A 541 32.06 -1.57 -14.98
N GLN A 542 33.06 -2.46 -14.97
CA GLN A 542 33.30 -3.38 -13.86
C GLN A 542 33.92 -2.68 -12.64
N VAL A 543 34.81 -1.70 -12.85
CA VAL A 543 35.40 -0.92 -11.76
C VAL A 543 34.39 0.01 -11.09
N LYS A 544 33.34 0.43 -11.82
CA LYS A 544 32.23 1.23 -11.30
C LYS A 544 31.24 0.43 -10.44
N ARG A 545 31.16 -0.88 -10.66
CA ARG A 545 30.31 -1.79 -9.87
C ARG A 545 30.95 -2.06 -8.52
#